data_AF-A0A643FA69-F1
#
_entry.id   AF-A0A643FA69-F1
#
_cell.length_a   1.000
_cell.length_b   1.000
_cell.length_c   1.000
_cell.angle_alpha   90.00
_cell.angle_beta   90.00
_cell.angle_gamma   90.00
#
_symmetry.space_group_name_H-M   'P 1'
#
loop_
_entity.id
_entity.type
_entity.pdbx_description
1 polymer ?
#
loop_
_entity_poly.entity_id
_entity_poly.type
_entity_poly.pdbx_seq_one_letter_code
_entity_poly.pdbx_strand_id
1 'polypeptide(L)'
;MVQRPHSTHKPLPPPVRQRSRRLEKKLRIGAFQEVGFPVSIRLNPALSSKACDEFWDAFLGELIGPRGLAYGGREEGFVMRFGSGSATEDDRVAVSDWLQARPGVERVVVGPLEDAWYAPAPARGRKT
;
A
#
# COMPACT_ATOMS: atom_id res chain seq x y z
N MET A 1 -22.50 -16.99 12.80
CA MET A 1 -21.76 -15.72 12.63
C MET A 1 -21.16 -15.70 11.24
N VAL A 2 -21.75 -14.95 10.30
CA VAL A 2 -21.16 -14.80 8.97
C VAL A 2 -19.99 -13.85 9.12
N GLN A 3 -18.76 -14.37 9.00
CA GLN A 3 -17.59 -13.52 8.83
C GLN A 3 -17.81 -12.73 7.55
N ARG A 4 -18.16 -11.45 7.68
CA ARG A 4 -18.18 -10.54 6.53
C ARG A 4 -16.72 -10.42 6.11
N PRO A 5 -16.33 -10.81 4.89
CA PRO A 5 -14.97 -10.54 4.43
C PRO A 5 -14.75 -9.04 4.52
N HIS A 6 -13.65 -8.60 5.13
CA HIS A 6 -13.23 -7.21 5.10
C HIS A 6 -12.91 -6.86 3.64
N SER A 7 -13.93 -6.42 2.90
CA SER A 7 -13.79 -6.05 1.50
C SER A 7 -13.05 -4.72 1.45
N THR A 8 -11.74 -4.76 1.23
CA THR A 8 -10.89 -3.63 0.83
C THR A 8 -11.20 -3.22 -0.61
N HIS A 9 -12.48 -2.99 -0.94
CA HIS A 9 -12.85 -2.58 -2.28
C HIS A 9 -12.56 -1.08 -2.43
N LYS A 10 -11.36 -0.75 -2.93
CA LYS A 10 -11.08 0.60 -3.43
C LYS A 10 -12.20 0.99 -4.41
N PRO A 11 -12.75 2.21 -4.34
CA PRO A 11 -13.79 2.64 -5.26
C PRO A 11 -13.24 2.72 -6.68
N LEU A 12 -14.10 2.61 -7.70
CA LEU A 12 -13.70 2.90 -9.07
C LEU A 12 -13.38 4.39 -9.23
N PRO A 13 -12.45 4.75 -10.13
CA PRO A 13 -12.16 6.14 -10.41
C PRO A 13 -13.42 6.83 -10.97
N PRO A 14 -13.67 8.09 -10.61
CA PRO A 14 -14.84 8.82 -11.10
C PRO A 14 -14.77 9.02 -12.63
N PRO A 15 -15.91 9.02 -13.36
CA PRO A 15 -15.94 9.06 -14.82
C PRO A 15 -15.13 10.20 -15.45
N VAL A 16 -14.40 9.91 -16.51
CA VAL A 16 -13.53 10.88 -17.22
C VAL A 16 -14.38 12.01 -17.81
N ARG A 17 -14.13 13.25 -17.38
CA ARG A 17 -14.77 14.51 -17.84
C ARG A 17 -13.81 15.68 -17.60
N GLN A 18 -14.04 16.82 -18.25
CA GLN A 18 -13.29 18.05 -17.92
C GLN A 18 -13.59 18.49 -16.48
N ARG A 19 -12.53 18.82 -15.73
CA ARG A 19 -12.62 19.21 -14.32
C ARG A 19 -11.71 20.40 -14.08
N SER A 20 -12.07 21.22 -13.09
CA SER A 20 -11.15 22.25 -12.61
C SER A 20 -9.98 21.63 -11.86
N ARG A 21 -8.83 22.30 -11.86
CA ARG A 21 -7.63 21.87 -11.12
C ARG A 21 -7.92 21.59 -9.63
N ARG A 22 -8.79 22.40 -9.01
CA ARG A 22 -9.23 22.20 -7.62
C ARG A 22 -9.97 20.88 -7.44
N LEU A 23 -10.85 20.52 -8.39
CA LEU A 23 -11.60 19.27 -8.35
C LEU A 23 -10.72 18.05 -8.63
N GLU A 24 -9.76 18.16 -9.56
CA GLU A 24 -8.76 17.10 -9.80
C GLU A 24 -7.94 16.80 -8.55
N LYS A 25 -7.47 17.85 -7.85
CA LYS A 25 -6.78 17.70 -6.56
C LYS A 25 -7.66 17.06 -5.50
N LYS A 26 -8.92 17.51 -5.37
CA LYS A 26 -9.90 16.94 -4.41
C LYS A 26 -10.14 15.45 -4.66
N LEU A 27 -10.18 15.04 -5.92
CA LEU A 27 -10.44 13.67 -6.34
C LEU A 27 -9.15 12.86 -6.51
N ARG A 28 -7.95 13.42 -6.32
CA ARG A 28 -6.67 12.70 -6.44
C ARG A 28 -6.49 11.97 -7.78
N ILE A 29 -6.83 12.66 -8.87
CA ILE A 29 -6.73 12.15 -10.24
C ILE A 29 -5.82 13.03 -11.11
N GLY A 30 -5.43 12.51 -12.28
CA GLY A 30 -4.61 13.25 -13.23
C GLY A 30 -3.25 13.61 -12.62
N ALA A 31 -2.89 14.89 -12.64
CA ALA A 31 -1.63 15.39 -12.07
C ALA A 31 -1.54 15.28 -10.52
N PHE A 32 -2.63 14.90 -9.84
CA PHE A 32 -2.68 14.71 -8.39
C PHE A 32 -2.89 13.24 -7.99
N GLN A 33 -2.73 12.32 -8.94
CA GLN A 33 -2.72 10.90 -8.65
C GLN A 33 -1.52 10.55 -7.78
N GLU A 34 -1.76 9.76 -6.75
CA GLU A 34 -0.74 9.25 -5.83
C GLU A 34 -0.71 7.73 -5.94
N VAL A 35 0.49 7.18 -6.06
CA VAL A 35 0.71 5.74 -6.14
C VAL A 35 1.42 5.23 -4.88
N GLY A 36 1.08 4.00 -4.53
CA GLY A 36 1.69 3.22 -3.45
C GLY A 36 1.73 1.76 -3.86
N PHE A 37 1.95 0.85 -2.92
CA PHE A 37 1.97 -0.58 -3.22
C PHE A 37 1.48 -1.41 -2.03
N PRO A 38 0.79 -2.54 -2.30
CA PRO A 38 0.35 -3.43 -1.23
C PRO A 38 1.53 -4.29 -0.74
N VAL A 39 1.49 -4.63 0.54
CA VAL A 39 2.47 -5.50 1.20
C VAL A 39 1.72 -6.55 2.01
N SER A 40 2.13 -7.80 1.87
CA SER A 40 1.66 -8.92 2.69
C SER A 40 2.86 -9.59 3.37
N ILE A 41 2.81 -9.67 4.70
CA ILE A 41 3.87 -10.18 5.57
C ILE A 41 3.28 -11.32 6.40
N ARG A 42 3.94 -12.47 6.39
CA ARG A 42 3.67 -13.57 7.30
C ARG A 42 4.80 -13.64 8.31
N LEU A 43 4.51 -13.23 9.53
CA LEU A 43 5.41 -13.43 10.67
C LEU A 43 5.32 -14.88 11.15
N ASN A 44 6.42 -15.38 11.71
CA ASN A 44 6.48 -16.71 12.30
C ASN A 44 5.53 -16.77 13.52
N PRO A 45 4.59 -17.73 13.57
CA PRO A 45 3.60 -17.83 14.64
C PRO A 45 4.22 -18.17 16.00
N ALA A 46 5.47 -18.63 16.04
CA ALA A 46 6.22 -18.88 17.28
C ALA A 46 6.82 -17.60 17.89
N LEU A 47 6.74 -16.45 17.22
CA LEU A 47 7.17 -15.18 17.80
C LEU A 47 6.29 -14.79 18.99
N SER A 48 6.92 -14.28 20.03
CA SER A 48 6.19 -13.69 21.16
C SER A 48 5.50 -12.40 20.73
N SER A 49 4.42 -12.01 21.44
CA SER A 49 3.74 -10.73 21.17
C SER A 49 4.71 -9.55 21.21
N LYS A 50 5.64 -9.56 22.18
CA LYS A 50 6.66 -8.52 22.32
C LYS A 50 7.58 -8.45 21.10
N ALA A 51 8.02 -9.59 20.58
CA ALA A 51 8.86 -9.62 19.38
C ALA A 51 8.11 -9.14 18.12
N CYS A 52 6.80 -9.41 18.03
CA CYS A 52 5.96 -8.86 16.97
C CYS A 52 5.84 -7.34 17.07
N ASP A 53 5.65 -6.79 18.28
CA ASP A 53 5.56 -5.34 18.48
C ASP A 53 6.90 -4.66 18.17
N GLU A 54 8.02 -5.22 18.63
CA GLU A 54 9.38 -4.76 18.29
C GLU A 54 9.66 -4.80 16.78
N PHE A 55 9.14 -5.81 16.07
CA PHE A 55 9.23 -5.87 14.61
C PHE A 55 8.48 -4.70 13.94
N TRP A 56 7.26 -4.39 14.38
CA TRP A 56 6.47 -3.30 13.79
C TRP A 56 7.08 -1.94 14.11
N ASP A 57 7.57 -1.73 15.33
CA ASP A 57 8.28 -0.51 15.72
C ASP A 57 9.55 -0.31 14.87
N ALA A 58 10.33 -1.37 14.66
CA ALA A 58 11.50 -1.33 13.79
C ALA A 58 11.14 -1.07 12.34
N PHE A 59 10.10 -1.72 11.80
CA PHE A 59 9.65 -1.51 10.44
C PHE A 59 9.23 -0.06 10.19
N LEU A 60 8.46 0.50 11.13
CA LEU A 60 7.99 1.88 11.04
C LEU A 60 9.12 2.90 11.27
N GLY A 61 9.96 2.67 12.27
CA GLY A 61 11.00 3.61 12.69
C GLY A 61 12.29 3.57 11.87
N GLU A 62 12.72 2.39 11.42
CA GLU A 62 13.99 2.21 10.69
C GLU A 62 13.81 2.36 9.17
N LEU A 63 12.65 1.98 8.62
CA LEU A 63 12.43 1.94 7.17
C LEU A 63 11.38 2.93 6.68
N ILE A 64 10.14 2.84 7.18
CA ILE A 64 9.01 3.61 6.65
C ILE A 64 9.18 5.11 6.94
N GLY A 65 9.42 5.47 8.20
CA GLY A 65 9.57 6.85 8.65
C GLY A 65 10.72 7.60 7.96
N PRO A 66 11.97 7.08 7.97
CA PRO A 66 13.12 7.75 7.35
C PRO A 66 12.98 7.97 5.84
N ARG A 67 12.20 7.13 5.15
CA ARG A 67 11.90 7.30 3.72
C ARG A 67 10.73 8.25 3.45
N GLY A 68 10.14 8.82 4.50
CA GLY A 68 8.96 9.68 4.40
C GLY A 68 7.74 8.94 3.85
N LEU A 69 7.64 7.64 4.14
CA LEU A 69 6.52 6.79 3.76
C LEU A 69 5.55 6.64 4.94
N ALA A 70 4.37 6.12 4.64
CA ALA A 70 3.36 5.72 5.59
C ALA A 70 2.96 4.27 5.29
N TYR A 71 2.78 3.47 6.33
CA TYR A 71 2.24 2.12 6.22
C TYR A 71 0.90 2.04 6.94
N GLY A 72 -0.13 1.60 6.22
CA GLY A 72 -1.45 1.35 6.79
C GLY A 72 -1.79 -0.13 6.73
N GLY A 73 -2.04 -0.74 7.88
CA GLY A 73 -2.38 -2.17 7.97
C GLY A 73 -1.54 -2.88 9.04
N ARG A 74 -1.49 -4.20 8.93
CA ARG A 74 -0.66 -5.07 9.79
C ARG A 74 0.05 -6.08 8.90
N GLU A 75 -0.26 -7.36 9.00
CA GLU A 75 0.25 -8.39 8.10
C GLU A 75 -0.16 -8.15 6.64
N GLU A 76 -1.35 -7.61 6.41
CA GLU A 76 -1.77 -7.09 5.12
C GLU A 76 -1.91 -5.57 5.22
N GLY A 77 -1.25 -4.84 4.32
CA GLY A 77 -1.25 -3.40 4.35
C GLY A 77 -0.83 -2.76 3.03
N PHE A 78 -0.71 -1.44 3.08
CA PHE A 78 -0.39 -0.61 1.93
C PHE A 78 0.63 0.44 2.31
N VAL A 79 1.69 0.58 1.50
CA VAL A 79 2.72 1.61 1.63
C VAL A 79 2.41 2.75 0.67
N MET A 80 2.45 3.99 1.16
CA MET A 80 2.33 5.19 0.35
C MET A 80 3.22 6.31 0.89
N ARG A 81 3.34 7.43 0.17
CA ARG A 81 4.07 8.60 0.70
C ARG A 81 3.34 9.19 1.92
N PHE A 82 4.07 9.56 2.96
CA PHE A 82 3.49 10.35 4.04
C PHE A 82 3.28 11.80 3.56
N GLY A 83 2.03 12.21 3.44
CA GLY A 83 1.66 13.53 2.93
C GLY A 83 1.29 13.53 1.45
N SER A 84 1.88 14.44 0.67
CA SER A 84 1.61 14.54 -0.78
C SER A 84 2.70 13.85 -1.59
N GLY A 85 2.29 13.15 -2.64
CA GLY A 85 3.20 12.50 -3.59
C GLY A 85 3.03 10.99 -3.62
N SER A 86 3.96 10.34 -4.29
CA SER A 86 3.89 8.91 -4.59
C SER A 86 5.07 8.16 -3.98
N ALA A 87 4.84 6.89 -3.64
CA ALA A 87 5.94 5.95 -3.43
C ALA A 87 6.65 5.65 -4.77
N THR A 88 7.90 5.26 -4.69
CA THR A 88 8.75 4.98 -5.84
C THR A 88 9.07 3.49 -5.98
N GLU A 89 9.67 3.14 -7.11
CA GLU A 89 10.23 1.82 -7.35
C GLU A 89 11.30 1.46 -6.30
N ASP A 90 12.18 2.41 -6.01
CA ASP A 90 13.24 2.27 -5.02
C ASP A 90 12.69 2.04 -3.61
N ASP A 91 11.55 2.65 -3.28
CA ASP A 91 10.86 2.39 -2.01
C ASP A 91 10.33 0.97 -1.94
N ARG A 92 9.80 0.45 -3.05
CA ARG A 92 9.31 -0.92 -3.11
C ARG A 92 10.44 -1.92 -2.92
N VAL A 93 11.56 -1.70 -3.61
CA VAL A 93 12.76 -2.55 -3.47
C VAL A 93 13.27 -2.49 -2.04
N ALA A 94 13.39 -1.31 -1.45
CA ALA A 94 13.84 -1.17 -0.05
C ALA A 94 12.92 -1.88 0.95
N VAL A 95 11.59 -1.83 0.76
CA VAL A 95 10.63 -2.58 1.59
C VAL A 95 10.79 -4.09 1.40
N SER A 96 10.93 -4.55 0.17
CA SER A 96 11.15 -5.98 -0.12
C SER A 96 12.42 -6.48 0.57
N ASP A 97 13.54 -5.78 0.37
CA ASP A 97 14.84 -6.20 0.87
C ASP A 97 14.89 -6.20 2.40
N TRP A 98 14.35 -5.15 3.04
CA TRP A 98 14.32 -5.05 4.50
C TRP A 98 13.51 -6.18 5.14
N LEU A 99 12.33 -6.50 4.57
CA LEU A 99 11.46 -7.55 5.09
C LEU A 99 12.05 -8.95 4.88
N GLN A 100 12.70 -9.20 3.73
CA GLN A 100 13.34 -10.49 3.43
C GLN A 100 14.58 -10.74 4.31
N ALA A 101 15.29 -9.68 4.72
CA ALA A 101 16.47 -9.80 5.56
C ALA A 101 16.15 -10.02 7.05
N ARG A 102 14.89 -9.80 7.49
CA ARG A 102 14.56 -9.78 8.92
C ARG A 102 14.25 -11.19 9.46
N PRO A 103 14.89 -11.62 10.56
CA PRO A 103 14.55 -12.88 11.20
C PRO A 103 13.11 -12.84 11.74
N GLY A 104 12.42 -13.98 11.66
CA GLY A 104 11.03 -14.10 12.11
C GLY A 104 9.99 -13.78 11.04
N VAL A 105 10.40 -13.38 9.82
CA VAL A 105 9.51 -13.28 8.67
C VAL A 105 9.55 -14.60 7.88
N GLU A 106 8.40 -15.27 7.74
CA GLU A 106 8.29 -16.51 6.96
C GLU A 106 8.05 -16.24 5.47
N ARG A 107 7.25 -15.21 5.18
CA ARG A 107 6.85 -14.89 3.81
C ARG A 107 6.61 -13.40 3.65
N VAL A 108 7.03 -12.88 2.50
CA VAL A 108 6.77 -11.50 2.09
C VAL A 108 6.27 -11.51 0.65
N VAL A 109 5.24 -10.71 0.39
CA VAL A 109 4.79 -10.38 -0.95
C VAL A 109 4.66 -8.87 -1.05
N VAL A 110 5.43 -8.25 -1.93
CA VAL A 110 5.33 -6.82 -2.23
C VAL A 110 4.75 -6.68 -3.64
N GLY A 111 3.58 -6.04 -3.75
CA GLY A 111 2.88 -5.87 -5.02
C GLY A 111 3.41 -4.70 -5.85
N PRO A 112 2.95 -4.55 -7.10
CA PRO A 112 3.36 -3.45 -7.97
C PRO A 112 2.88 -2.09 -7.44
N LEU A 113 3.43 -1.01 -8.02
CA LEU A 113 2.90 0.32 -7.81
C LEU A 113 1.48 0.41 -8.41
N GLU A 114 0.54 0.86 -7.59
CA GLU A 114 -0.86 1.04 -7.95
C GLU A 114 -1.45 2.32 -7.34
N ASP A 115 -2.59 2.75 -7.88
CA ASP A 115 -3.31 3.92 -7.39
C ASP A 115 -3.72 3.71 -5.91
N ALA A 116 -3.35 4.67 -5.05
CA ALA A 116 -3.63 4.57 -3.62
C ALA A 116 -5.12 4.73 -3.29
N TRP A 117 -5.89 5.37 -4.17
CA TRP A 117 -7.26 5.85 -3.93
C TRP A 117 -8.33 5.03 -4.65
N TYR A 118 -8.03 4.52 -5.85
CA TYR A 118 -9.00 3.88 -6.72
C TYR A 118 -8.58 2.49 -7.17
N ALA A 119 -9.56 1.60 -7.35
CA ALA A 119 -9.35 0.33 -8.00
C ALA A 119 -9.03 0.55 -9.50
N PRO A 120 -8.24 -0.35 -10.13
CA PRO A 120 -8.04 -0.28 -11.57
C PRO A 120 -9.39 -0.32 -12.28
N ALA A 121 -9.55 0.56 -13.28
CA ALA A 121 -10.75 0.54 -14.10
C ALA A 121 -10.90 -0.84 -14.75
N PRO A 122 -12.11 -1.43 -14.79
CA PRO A 122 -12.30 -2.71 -15.45
C PRO A 122 -11.82 -2.61 -16.90
N ALA A 123 -11.06 -3.61 -17.34
CA ALA A 123 -10.64 -3.70 -18.73
C ALA A 123 -11.88 -3.60 -19.61
N ARG A 124 -11.97 -2.55 -20.44
CA ARG A 124 -13.05 -2.42 -21.42
C ARG A 124 -12.93 -3.61 -22.36
N GLY A 125 -13.74 -4.64 -22.15
CA GLY A 125 -13.87 -5.75 -23.08
C GLY A 125 -14.13 -5.18 -24.47
N ARG A 126 -13.26 -5.49 -25.43
CA ARG A 126 -13.52 -5.16 -26.83
C ARG A 126 -14.81 -5.89 -27.19
N LYS A 127 -15.88 -5.14 -27.50
CA LYS A 127 -17.02 -5.71 -28.21
C LYS A 127 -16.51 -6.08 -29.60
N THR A 128 -16.26 -7.36 -29.81
CA THR A 128 -16.12 -7.98 -31.14
C THR A 128 -17.49 -8.03 -31.80
#